data_AF-A6TXA2-F1
#
_entry.id   AF-A6TXA2-F1
#
_cell.length_a   1.000
_cell.length_b   1.000
_cell.length_c   1.000
_cell.angle_alpha   90.00
_cell.angle_beta   90.00
_cell.angle_gamma   90.00
#
_symmetry.space_group_name_H-M   'P 1'
#
loop_
_entity.id
_entity.type
_entity.pdbx_description
1 polymer ?
#
loop_
_entity_poly.entity_id
_entity_poly.type
_entity_poly.pdbx_seq_one_letter_code
_entity_poly.pdbx_strand_id
1 'polypeptide(L)'
;MMDWSKAKNILIVAFIITNILLIYNIEKDHFNQEDFVVFSEEHINNVQNYLMESNIYLLTPISREIKSLPTLTVKYKEFSPNEVAEKFLGDGYEVQGTNAQESVYTLGEKQLKVEGRKRITYYDLEKSHQGRPLSDEEMIAKSQAFLREYGLLEENIVLEQIYFGTVKLFGSNPVYQLIYRQTYQEHFLGESYINVYANQYGIIGVEAMLLEQEKTSEQKKKIIPATEALLRRMDEMVYDHRGEEIFITDIEVGYYFNPEDINVPVENIYSGTAFPTWRITLDNGRIYYVEAYKN
;
A
#
# COMPACT_ATOMS: atom_id res chain seq x y z
N MET A 1 28.72 31.46 -63.48
CA MET A 1 27.79 30.35 -63.13
C MET A 1 28.17 29.90 -61.73
N MET A 2 27.27 30.03 -60.74
CA MET A 2 27.54 29.55 -59.38
C MET A 2 27.71 28.04 -59.43
N ASP A 3 28.73 27.50 -58.75
CA ASP A 3 28.99 26.05 -58.63
C ASP A 3 27.84 25.38 -57.84
N TRP A 4 26.70 25.22 -58.52
CA TRP A 4 25.46 24.71 -57.97
C TRP A 4 25.61 23.30 -57.40
N SER A 5 26.56 22.53 -57.94
CA SER A 5 26.95 21.23 -57.40
C SER A 5 27.65 21.33 -56.03
N LYS A 6 28.46 22.37 -55.79
CA LYS A 6 29.14 22.56 -54.48
C LYS A 6 28.14 23.06 -53.43
N ALA A 7 27.27 24.00 -53.80
CA ALA A 7 26.23 24.49 -52.89
C ALA A 7 25.26 23.38 -52.46
N LYS A 8 24.88 22.48 -53.38
CA LYS A 8 24.07 21.31 -53.06
C LYS A 8 24.74 20.36 -52.08
N ASN A 9 26.02 20.05 -52.29
CA ASN A 9 26.75 19.16 -51.38
C ASN A 9 26.90 19.79 -49.99
N ILE A 10 27.18 21.10 -49.91
CA ILE A 10 27.25 21.80 -48.62
C ILE A 10 25.90 21.77 -47.90
N LEU A 11 24.79 21.95 -48.62
CA LEU A 11 23.45 21.89 -48.03
C LEU A 11 23.12 20.48 -47.52
N ILE A 12 23.46 19.43 -48.28
CA ILE A 12 23.25 18.04 -47.88
C ILE A 12 24.08 17.71 -46.63
N VAL A 13 25.35 18.11 -46.61
CA VAL A 13 26.24 17.87 -45.44
C VAL A 13 25.76 18.63 -44.21
N ALA A 14 25.34 19.89 -44.36
CA ALA A 14 24.77 20.66 -43.26
C ALA A 14 23.49 20.00 -42.70
N PHE A 15 22.60 19.52 -43.57
CA PHE A 15 21.39 18.84 -43.16
C PHE A 15 21.68 17.52 -42.43
N ILE A 16 22.69 16.75 -42.87
CA ILE A 16 23.12 15.53 -42.17
C ILE A 16 23.65 15.86 -40.77
N ILE A 17 24.50 16.88 -40.64
CA ILE A 17 25.04 17.30 -39.33
C ILE A 17 23.91 17.76 -38.40
N THR A 18 22.94 18.53 -38.91
CA THR A 18 21.78 18.96 -38.13
C THR A 18 20.90 17.77 -37.70
N ASN A 19 20.68 16.79 -38.57
CA ASN A 19 19.93 15.58 -38.20
C ASN A 19 20.67 14.72 -37.18
N ILE A 20 22.00 14.61 -37.26
CA ILE A 20 22.81 13.92 -36.25
C ILE A 20 22.74 14.65 -34.90
N LEU A 21 22.82 15.99 -34.90
CA LEU A 21 22.64 16.79 -33.69
C LEU A 21 21.24 16.67 -33.10
N LEU A 22 20.20 16.58 -33.94
CA LEU A 22 18.84 16.33 -33.52
C LEU A 22 18.69 14.94 -32.91
N ILE A 23 19.21 13.90 -33.57
CA ILE A 23 19.20 12.53 -33.03
C ILE A 23 19.97 12.46 -31.72
N TYR A 24 21.15 13.08 -31.63
CA TYR A 24 21.94 13.13 -30.40
C TYR A 24 21.22 13.86 -29.26
N ASN A 25 20.54 14.99 -29.54
CA ASN A 25 19.74 15.68 -28.53
C ASN A 25 18.48 14.90 -28.14
N ILE A 26 17.83 14.22 -29.10
CA ILE A 26 16.65 13.38 -28.84
C ILE A 26 17.05 12.14 -28.02
N GLU A 27 18.16 11.47 -28.36
CA GLU A 27 18.70 10.39 -27.54
C GLU A 27 19.12 10.89 -26.16
N LYS A 28 19.74 12.06 -26.05
CA LYS A 28 20.07 12.65 -24.75
C LYS A 28 18.83 12.99 -23.91
N ASP A 29 17.77 13.50 -24.52
CA ASP A 29 16.50 13.77 -23.84
C ASP A 29 15.74 12.48 -23.50
N HIS A 30 15.72 11.47 -24.39
CA HIS A 30 15.12 10.16 -24.12
C HIS A 30 15.89 9.34 -23.08
N PHE A 31 17.23 9.37 -23.11
CA PHE A 31 18.10 8.70 -22.13
C PHE A 31 18.04 9.38 -20.75
N ASN A 32 17.68 10.66 -20.70
CA ASN A 32 17.34 11.35 -19.45
C ASN A 32 15.88 11.13 -19.00
N GLN A 33 15.01 10.57 -19.85
CA GLN A 33 13.62 10.24 -19.52
C GLN A 33 13.45 8.80 -19.02
N GLU A 34 14.43 7.91 -19.23
CA GLU A 34 14.50 6.64 -18.53
C GLU A 34 15.22 6.85 -17.19
N ASP A 35 14.46 7.28 -16.20
CA ASP A 35 14.87 7.49 -14.81
C ASP A 35 15.38 6.18 -14.16
N PHE A 36 16.59 5.75 -14.50
CA PHE A 36 17.30 4.69 -13.79
C PHE A 36 18.72 5.16 -13.52
N VAL A 37 18.94 5.72 -12.32
CA VAL A 37 20.31 5.86 -11.78
C VAL A 37 20.58 4.64 -10.93
N VAL A 38 21.48 3.78 -11.39
CA VAL A 38 21.94 2.61 -10.64
C VAL A 38 23.02 3.06 -9.66
N PHE A 39 22.82 2.78 -8.36
CA PHE A 39 23.89 2.97 -7.37
C PHE A 39 25.00 1.95 -7.54
N SER A 40 26.25 2.35 -7.28
CA SER A 40 27.38 1.43 -7.26
C SER A 40 27.20 0.41 -6.12
N GLU A 41 27.67 -0.82 -6.34
CA GLU A 41 27.65 -1.86 -5.30
C GLU A 41 28.41 -1.41 -4.04
N GLU A 42 29.47 -0.63 -4.22
CA GLU A 42 30.22 -0.03 -3.13
C GLU A 42 29.36 0.85 -2.22
N HIS A 43 28.50 1.69 -2.78
CA HIS A 43 27.61 2.53 -1.97
C HIS A 43 26.62 1.70 -1.15
N ILE A 44 26.02 0.67 -1.76
CA ILE A 44 25.08 -0.23 -1.09
C ILE A 44 25.78 -0.97 0.05
N ASN A 45 26.98 -1.50 -0.21
CA ASN A 45 27.77 -2.20 0.79
C ASN A 45 28.16 -1.28 1.97
N ASN A 46 28.52 -0.02 1.69
CA ASN A 46 28.83 0.95 2.73
C ASN A 46 27.62 1.24 3.62
N VAL A 47 26.43 1.42 3.03
CA VAL A 47 25.19 1.62 3.78
C VAL A 47 24.83 0.39 4.60
N GLN A 48 24.95 -0.81 4.02
CA GLN A 48 24.70 -2.06 4.73
C GLN A 48 25.65 -2.25 5.92
N ASN A 49 26.94 -1.97 5.76
CA ASN A 49 27.91 -2.01 6.85
C ASN A 49 27.56 -1.02 7.97
N TYR A 50 27.15 0.20 7.60
CA TYR A 50 26.75 1.22 8.58
C TYR A 50 25.49 0.85 9.36
N LEU A 51 24.50 0.23 8.70
CA LEU A 51 23.32 -0.33 9.35
C LEU A 51 23.70 -1.45 10.32
N MET A 52 24.61 -2.35 9.91
CA MET A 52 25.08 -3.45 10.75
C MET A 52 25.83 -2.95 12.00
N GLU A 53 26.62 -1.88 11.89
CA GLU A 53 27.25 -1.22 13.05
C GLU A 53 26.21 -0.70 14.07
N SER A 54 24.97 -0.48 13.63
CA SER A 54 23.84 -0.04 14.44
C SER A 54 22.89 -1.19 14.83
N ASN A 55 23.34 -2.45 14.77
CA ASN A 55 22.56 -3.67 15.01
C ASN A 55 21.36 -3.87 14.06
N ILE A 56 21.39 -3.28 12.86
CA ILE A 56 20.37 -3.44 11.83
C ILE A 56 20.90 -4.34 10.71
N TYR A 57 20.20 -5.46 10.48
CA TYR A 57 20.57 -6.47 9.51
C TYR A 57 19.53 -6.57 8.40
N LEU A 58 19.98 -6.64 7.14
CA LEU A 58 19.12 -6.78 5.97
C LEU A 58 19.02 -8.26 5.58
N LEU A 59 17.81 -8.81 5.60
CA LEU A 59 17.51 -10.17 5.12
C LEU A 59 16.95 -10.17 3.69
N THR A 60 16.82 -8.99 3.08
CA THR A 60 16.31 -8.75 1.73
C THR A 60 17.32 -7.93 0.92
N PRO A 61 17.46 -8.17 -0.41
CA PRO A 61 18.32 -7.34 -1.25
C PRO A 61 17.77 -5.92 -1.41
N ILE A 62 18.65 -4.93 -1.40
CA ILE A 62 18.28 -3.54 -1.68
C ILE A 62 18.11 -3.33 -3.18
N SER A 63 16.95 -2.81 -3.59
CA SER A 63 16.71 -2.39 -4.98
C SER A 63 17.67 -1.28 -5.39
N ARG A 64 18.30 -1.44 -6.56
CA ARG A 64 19.24 -0.46 -7.14
C ARG A 64 18.54 0.58 -8.02
N GLU A 65 17.25 0.42 -8.25
CA GLU A 65 16.48 1.24 -9.19
C GLU A 65 15.95 2.50 -8.50
N ILE A 66 16.27 3.67 -9.06
CA ILE A 66 15.64 4.93 -8.66
C ILE A 66 14.63 5.33 -9.72
N LYS A 67 13.34 5.12 -9.45
CA LYS A 67 12.24 5.44 -10.37
C LYS A 67 11.75 6.88 -10.19
N SER A 68 11.08 7.42 -11.20
CA SER A 68 10.21 8.58 -11.01
C SER A 68 8.76 8.13 -10.87
N LEU A 69 8.13 8.51 -9.77
CA LEU A 69 6.74 8.16 -9.48
C LEU A 69 5.89 9.45 -9.40
N PRO A 70 4.64 9.43 -9.89
CA PRO A 70 3.68 10.51 -9.67
C PRO A 70 3.09 10.40 -8.26
N THR A 71 2.40 11.44 -7.79
CA THR A 71 1.46 11.30 -6.66
C THR A 71 0.09 10.83 -7.14
N LEU A 72 -0.70 10.28 -6.22
CA LEU A 72 -2.10 9.93 -6.47
C LEU A 72 -3.01 10.83 -5.63
N THR A 73 -4.09 11.31 -6.24
CA THR A 73 -5.25 11.80 -5.49
C THR A 73 -6.14 10.62 -5.20
N VAL A 74 -6.37 10.35 -3.92
CA VAL A 74 -7.19 9.24 -3.43
C VAL A 74 -8.31 9.77 -2.55
N LYS A 75 -9.38 8.99 -2.44
CA LYS A 75 -10.42 9.18 -1.42
C LYS A 75 -10.75 7.85 -0.78
N TYR A 76 -11.41 7.88 0.37
CA TYR A 76 -11.97 6.67 0.95
C TYR A 76 -13.16 6.19 0.14
N LYS A 77 -13.24 4.87 -0.07
CA LYS A 77 -14.45 4.20 -0.54
C LYS A 77 -15.56 4.47 0.46
N GLU A 78 -16.66 5.03 -0.01
CA GLU A 78 -17.81 5.30 0.86
C GLU A 78 -18.70 4.07 1.00
N PHE A 79 -19.02 3.76 2.25
CA PHE A 79 -19.94 2.71 2.64
C PHE A 79 -21.27 3.34 3.07
N SER A 80 -22.30 3.16 2.25
CA SER A 80 -23.68 3.54 2.58
C SER A 80 -24.19 2.65 3.73
N PRO A 81 -24.47 3.20 4.94
CA PRO A 81 -24.74 2.39 6.11
C PRO A 81 -25.90 1.40 5.94
N ASN A 82 -26.99 1.84 5.30
CA ASN A 82 -28.17 0.99 5.08
C ASN A 82 -27.91 -0.10 4.04
N GLU A 83 -27.24 0.22 2.93
CA GLU A 83 -26.92 -0.79 1.89
C GLU A 83 -25.97 -1.86 2.44
N VAL A 84 -24.99 -1.47 3.24
CA VAL A 84 -24.08 -2.42 3.88
C VAL A 84 -24.83 -3.25 4.93
N ALA A 85 -25.74 -2.64 5.72
CA ALA A 85 -26.56 -3.38 6.68
C ALA A 85 -27.45 -4.42 6.00
N GLU A 86 -28.19 -4.05 4.96
CA GLU A 86 -29.00 -4.97 4.16
C GLU A 86 -28.17 -6.10 3.58
N LYS A 87 -26.97 -5.79 3.07
CA LYS A 87 -26.08 -6.80 2.48
C LYS A 87 -25.54 -7.78 3.52
N PHE A 88 -25.03 -7.29 4.65
CA PHE A 88 -24.36 -8.09 5.68
C PHE A 88 -25.31 -8.81 6.64
N LEU A 89 -26.42 -8.18 6.99
CA LEU A 89 -27.38 -8.70 7.96
C LEU A 89 -28.63 -9.29 7.31
N GLY A 90 -28.98 -8.87 6.09
CA GLY A 90 -30.23 -9.25 5.45
C GLY A 90 -31.42 -8.45 5.99
N ASP A 91 -32.62 -9.05 5.94
CA ASP A 91 -33.84 -8.41 6.42
C ASP A 91 -33.97 -8.54 7.95
N GLY A 92 -34.60 -7.54 8.59
CA GLY A 92 -35.01 -7.60 9.99
C GLY A 92 -33.93 -7.22 11.02
N TYR A 93 -32.83 -6.59 10.59
CA TYR A 93 -31.86 -6.02 11.52
C TYR A 93 -32.46 -4.88 12.36
N GLU A 94 -31.92 -4.70 13.56
CA GLU A 94 -32.25 -3.61 14.46
C GLU A 94 -31.17 -2.51 14.39
N VAL A 95 -31.60 -1.25 14.47
CA VAL A 95 -30.70 -0.10 14.54
C VAL A 95 -30.42 0.21 16.01
N GLN A 96 -29.21 -0.07 16.48
CA GLN A 96 -28.80 0.20 17.87
C GLN A 96 -28.43 1.68 18.08
N GLY A 97 -27.92 2.34 17.05
CA GLY A 97 -27.57 3.74 17.09
C GLY A 97 -27.10 4.27 15.75
N THR A 98 -27.48 5.51 15.44
CA THR A 98 -27.01 6.22 14.24
C THR A 98 -26.75 7.66 14.61
N ASN A 99 -25.52 8.11 14.41
CA ASN A 99 -25.12 9.51 14.50
C ASN A 99 -24.22 9.87 13.31
N ALA A 100 -23.67 11.08 13.31
CA ALA A 100 -22.81 11.55 12.22
C ALA A 100 -21.48 10.77 12.09
N GLN A 101 -21.01 10.16 13.18
CA GLN A 101 -19.73 9.47 13.27
C GLN A 101 -19.87 7.96 13.06
N GLU A 102 -20.96 7.34 13.48
CA GLU A 102 -21.14 5.90 13.40
C GLU A 102 -22.60 5.47 13.26
N SER A 103 -22.78 4.32 12.59
CA SER A 103 -24.04 3.59 12.51
C SER A 103 -23.82 2.16 12.97
N VAL A 104 -24.65 1.67 13.89
CA VAL A 104 -24.54 0.34 14.49
C VAL A 104 -25.84 -0.42 14.26
N TYR A 105 -25.73 -1.61 13.68
CA TYR A 105 -26.83 -2.50 13.33
C TYR A 105 -26.58 -3.88 13.92
N THR A 106 -27.65 -4.56 14.33
CA THR A 106 -27.56 -5.91 14.92
C THR A 106 -28.65 -6.83 14.38
N LEU A 107 -28.35 -8.11 14.29
CA LEU A 107 -29.34 -9.16 14.01
C LEU A 107 -28.93 -10.43 14.76
N GLY A 108 -29.61 -10.76 15.86
CA GLY A 108 -29.13 -11.78 16.80
C GLY A 108 -27.76 -11.37 17.37
N GLU A 109 -26.79 -12.29 17.35
CA GLU A 109 -25.40 -11.99 17.75
C GLU A 109 -24.53 -11.43 16.61
N LYS A 110 -25.11 -11.12 15.45
CA LYS A 110 -24.41 -10.42 14.38
C LYS A 110 -24.43 -8.92 14.66
N GLN A 111 -23.29 -8.28 14.45
CA GLN A 111 -23.17 -6.84 14.54
C GLN A 111 -22.44 -6.29 13.32
N LEU A 112 -22.96 -5.19 12.80
CA LEU A 112 -22.31 -4.36 11.79
C LEU A 112 -22.15 -2.95 12.34
N LYS A 113 -20.94 -2.42 12.21
CA LYS A 113 -20.60 -1.04 12.50
C LYS A 113 -20.10 -0.38 11.21
N VAL A 114 -20.60 0.81 10.93
CA VAL A 114 -20.10 1.69 9.85
C VAL A 114 -19.65 3.00 10.47
N GLU A 115 -18.35 3.31 10.39
CA GLU A 115 -17.72 4.47 11.00
C GLU A 115 -17.31 5.49 9.94
N GLY A 116 -17.81 6.71 10.08
CA GLY A 116 -17.52 7.84 9.19
C GLY A 116 -17.86 7.58 7.72
N ARG A 117 -18.70 6.56 7.43
CA ARG A 117 -18.93 5.99 6.09
C ARG A 117 -17.68 5.47 5.39
N LYS A 118 -16.58 5.23 6.11
CA LYS A 118 -15.24 4.91 5.54
C LYS A 118 -14.69 3.58 5.99
N ARG A 119 -15.05 3.17 7.21
CA ARG A 119 -14.67 1.88 7.76
C ARG A 119 -15.91 1.07 8.08
N ILE A 120 -15.88 -0.19 7.71
CA ILE A 120 -16.89 -1.16 8.13
C ILE A 120 -16.26 -2.21 9.02
N THR A 121 -16.97 -2.61 10.07
CA THR A 121 -16.60 -3.73 10.93
C THR A 121 -17.83 -4.61 11.11
N TYR A 122 -17.74 -5.86 10.71
CA TYR A 122 -18.78 -6.86 10.86
C TYR A 122 -18.26 -8.05 11.64
N TYR A 123 -19.10 -8.62 12.50
CA TYR A 123 -18.83 -9.90 13.13
C TYR A 123 -20.10 -10.69 13.43
N ASP A 124 -19.92 -11.99 13.54
CA ASP A 124 -20.94 -13.00 13.84
C ASP A 124 -20.39 -13.93 14.92
N LEU A 125 -20.86 -13.74 16.16
CA LEU A 125 -20.41 -14.55 17.30
C LEU A 125 -21.13 -15.92 17.38
N GLU A 126 -22.21 -16.14 16.62
CA GLU A 126 -22.93 -17.42 16.60
C GLU A 126 -22.18 -18.52 15.84
N LYS A 127 -21.36 -18.15 14.84
CA LYS A 127 -20.55 -19.08 14.03
C LYS A 127 -19.44 -19.80 14.80
N SER A 128 -19.47 -19.79 16.12
CA SER A 128 -18.41 -20.27 17.00
C SER A 128 -18.29 -21.80 17.11
N HIS A 129 -19.26 -22.62 16.67
CA HIS A 129 -19.33 -24.01 17.18
C HIS A 129 -19.71 -25.15 16.23
N GLN A 130 -19.71 -25.01 14.90
CA GLN A 130 -20.10 -26.15 14.03
C GLN A 130 -19.17 -26.37 12.83
N GLY A 131 -18.60 -27.58 12.75
CA GLY A 131 -17.81 -28.04 11.61
C GLY A 131 -16.56 -28.80 12.03
N ARG A 132 -15.79 -29.29 11.05
CA ARG A 132 -14.40 -29.69 11.29
C ARG A 132 -13.50 -28.45 11.23
N PRO A 133 -12.32 -28.48 11.88
CA PRO A 133 -11.30 -27.48 11.68
C PRO A 133 -10.95 -27.31 10.19
N LEU A 134 -10.84 -26.06 9.76
CA LEU A 134 -10.39 -25.67 8.42
C LEU A 134 -8.87 -25.72 8.34
N SER A 135 -8.34 -26.14 7.19
CA SER A 135 -6.93 -25.88 6.86
C SER A 135 -6.72 -24.42 6.46
N ASP A 136 -5.46 -23.99 6.41
CA ASP A 136 -5.10 -22.64 5.96
C ASP A 136 -5.62 -22.37 4.53
N GLU A 137 -5.49 -23.34 3.61
CA GLU A 137 -5.98 -23.19 2.23
C GLU A 137 -7.51 -23.03 2.17
N GLU A 138 -8.23 -23.77 3.01
CA GLU A 138 -9.70 -23.68 3.09
C GLU A 138 -10.15 -22.35 3.68
N MET A 139 -9.39 -21.84 4.65
CA MET A 139 -9.65 -20.55 5.28
C MET A 139 -9.40 -19.41 4.29
N ILE A 140 -8.31 -19.46 3.53
CA ILE A 140 -8.02 -18.53 2.44
C ILE A 140 -9.16 -18.56 1.42
N ALA A 141 -9.53 -19.74 0.93
CA ALA A 141 -10.61 -19.87 -0.06
C ALA A 141 -11.95 -19.33 0.46
N LYS A 142 -12.31 -19.63 1.72
CA LYS A 142 -13.53 -19.11 2.35
C LYS A 142 -13.49 -17.61 2.55
N SER A 143 -12.34 -17.05 2.95
CA SER A 143 -12.19 -15.60 3.11
C SER A 143 -12.33 -14.87 1.77
N GLN A 144 -11.73 -15.37 0.70
CA GLN A 144 -11.89 -14.80 -0.65
C GLN A 144 -13.33 -14.92 -1.15
N ALA A 145 -13.99 -16.06 -0.93
CA ALA A 145 -15.40 -16.24 -1.29
C ALA A 145 -16.30 -15.24 -0.54
N PHE A 146 -16.08 -15.09 0.77
CA PHE A 146 -16.77 -14.11 1.60
C PHE A 146 -16.55 -12.68 1.08
N LEU A 147 -15.29 -12.29 0.81
CA LEU A 147 -15.01 -10.95 0.28
C LEU A 147 -15.65 -10.71 -1.10
N ARG A 148 -15.72 -11.73 -1.98
CA ARG A 148 -16.44 -11.63 -3.27
C ARG A 148 -17.94 -11.44 -3.08
N GLU A 149 -18.56 -12.25 -2.22
CA GLU A 149 -19.99 -12.14 -1.88
C GLU A 149 -20.35 -10.73 -1.40
N TYR A 150 -19.51 -10.16 -0.54
CA TYR A 150 -19.70 -8.82 0.00
C TYR A 150 -19.19 -7.69 -0.89
N GLY A 151 -18.67 -7.98 -2.09
CA GLY A 151 -18.19 -6.95 -3.04
C GLY A 151 -16.97 -6.18 -2.51
N LEU A 152 -16.17 -6.84 -1.69
CA LEU A 152 -14.94 -6.33 -1.08
C LEU A 152 -13.69 -6.88 -1.76
N LEU A 153 -13.78 -7.98 -2.51
CA LEU A 153 -12.66 -8.52 -3.28
C LEU A 153 -12.63 -7.94 -4.70
N GLU A 154 -11.62 -7.11 -4.96
CA GLU A 154 -11.27 -6.58 -6.28
C GLU A 154 -9.90 -7.14 -6.71
N GLU A 155 -9.52 -6.99 -7.98
CA GLU A 155 -8.24 -7.54 -8.50
C GLU A 155 -7.00 -6.98 -7.77
N ASN A 156 -7.12 -5.75 -7.26
CA ASN A 156 -6.06 -5.08 -6.54
C ASN A 156 -6.03 -5.39 -5.03
N ILE A 157 -6.90 -6.29 -4.54
CA ILE A 157 -6.92 -6.75 -3.15
C ILE A 157 -6.21 -8.10 -3.07
N VAL A 158 -5.06 -8.14 -2.41
CA VAL A 158 -4.21 -9.32 -2.31
C VAL A 158 -3.97 -9.71 -0.86
N LEU A 159 -4.02 -11.02 -0.58
CA LEU A 159 -3.68 -11.56 0.74
C LEU A 159 -2.19 -11.29 0.99
N GLU A 160 -1.91 -10.57 2.07
CA GLU A 160 -0.55 -10.23 2.49
C GLU A 160 -0.05 -11.20 3.55
N GLN A 161 -0.85 -11.45 4.58
CA GLN A 161 -0.40 -12.22 5.72
C GLN A 161 -1.55 -12.90 6.47
N ILE A 162 -1.24 -13.98 7.17
CA ILE A 162 -2.15 -14.64 8.11
C ILE A 162 -1.48 -14.64 9.48
N TYR A 163 -2.18 -14.13 10.47
CA TYR A 163 -1.78 -14.15 11.88
C TYR A 163 -2.74 -15.03 12.68
N PHE A 164 -2.22 -15.71 13.70
CA PHE A 164 -3.03 -16.41 14.69
C PHE A 164 -2.76 -15.81 16.07
N GLY A 165 -3.80 -15.29 16.72
CA GLY A 165 -3.65 -14.61 17.99
C GLY A 165 -4.96 -14.05 18.53
N THR A 166 -4.87 -13.29 19.61
CA THR A 166 -6.04 -12.64 20.21
C THR A 166 -6.27 -11.28 19.59
N VAL A 167 -7.50 -11.01 19.18
CA VAL A 167 -7.94 -9.71 18.68
C VAL A 167 -8.96 -9.18 19.67
N LYS A 168 -8.81 -7.92 20.10
CA LYS A 168 -9.67 -7.28 21.12
C LYS A 168 -11.17 -7.47 20.84
N LEU A 169 -11.55 -7.43 19.56
CA LEU A 169 -12.92 -7.63 19.09
C LEU A 169 -13.51 -9.01 19.47
N PHE A 170 -12.69 -10.05 19.55
CA PHE A 170 -13.09 -11.43 19.87
C PHE A 170 -12.65 -11.86 21.27
N GLY A 171 -12.25 -10.91 22.13
CA GLY A 171 -11.85 -11.16 23.51
C GLY A 171 -10.58 -12.01 23.61
N SER A 172 -10.59 -12.99 24.50
CA SER A 172 -9.43 -13.87 24.76
C SER A 172 -9.36 -15.10 23.85
N ASN A 173 -10.35 -15.29 22.97
CA ASN A 173 -10.36 -16.42 22.05
C ASN A 173 -9.41 -16.13 20.88
N PRO A 174 -8.41 -16.99 20.62
CA PRO A 174 -7.54 -16.78 19.49
C PRO A 174 -8.30 -17.01 18.18
N VAL A 175 -8.04 -16.15 17.20
CA VAL A 175 -8.62 -16.17 15.87
C VAL A 175 -7.50 -16.08 14.84
N TYR A 176 -7.78 -16.54 13.64
CA TYR A 176 -6.97 -16.25 12.49
C TYR A 176 -7.39 -14.88 11.94
N GLN A 177 -6.42 -14.02 11.70
CA GLN A 177 -6.58 -12.74 11.03
C GLN A 177 -5.85 -12.80 9.69
N LEU A 178 -6.63 -12.82 8.61
CA LEU A 178 -6.12 -12.76 7.24
C LEU A 178 -6.11 -11.30 6.82
N ILE A 179 -4.92 -10.74 6.63
CA ILE A 179 -4.69 -9.36 6.24
C ILE A 179 -4.56 -9.29 4.73
N TYR A 180 -5.48 -8.56 4.11
CA TYR A 180 -5.44 -8.22 2.70
C TYR A 180 -5.02 -6.77 2.55
N ARG A 181 -4.06 -6.52 1.66
CA ARG A 181 -3.64 -5.16 1.29
C ARG A 181 -4.26 -4.77 -0.04
N GLN A 182 -4.52 -3.48 -0.20
CA GLN A 182 -4.83 -2.91 -1.50
C GLN A 182 -3.54 -2.56 -2.25
N THR A 183 -3.59 -2.68 -3.57
CA THR A 183 -2.48 -2.35 -4.47
C THR A 183 -2.91 -1.33 -5.54
N TYR A 184 -1.93 -0.65 -6.11
CA TYR A 184 -2.07 0.20 -7.29
C TYR A 184 -0.88 -0.05 -8.21
N GLN A 185 -1.14 -0.54 -9.42
CA GLN A 185 -0.08 -0.89 -10.39
C GLN A 185 1.02 -1.77 -9.76
N GLU A 186 0.61 -2.85 -9.08
CA GLU A 186 1.50 -3.82 -8.38
C GLU A 186 2.21 -3.28 -7.12
N HIS A 187 2.10 -1.99 -6.82
CA HIS A 187 2.63 -1.39 -5.61
C HIS A 187 1.60 -1.41 -4.47
N PHE A 188 2.05 -1.50 -3.21
CA PHE A 188 1.13 -1.36 -2.08
C PHE A 188 0.45 0.03 -2.07
N LEU A 189 -0.80 0.08 -1.59
CA LEU A 189 -1.53 1.31 -1.30
C LEU A 189 -1.90 1.31 0.20
N GLY A 190 -1.10 2.03 0.99
CA GLY A 190 -1.24 2.14 2.44
C GLY A 190 -2.41 3.01 2.87
N GLU A 191 -2.80 2.87 4.14
CA GLU A 191 -4.10 3.33 4.68
C GLU A 191 -5.34 2.70 3.99
N SER A 192 -5.12 1.58 3.30
CA SER A 192 -6.17 0.70 2.81
C SER A 192 -5.88 -0.76 3.12
N TYR A 193 -6.87 -1.44 3.70
CA TYR A 193 -6.76 -2.83 4.11
C TYR A 193 -8.12 -3.51 4.22
N ILE A 194 -8.09 -4.84 4.25
CA ILE A 194 -9.19 -5.68 4.70
C ILE A 194 -8.65 -6.75 5.64
N ASN A 195 -9.15 -6.77 6.86
CA ASN A 195 -8.88 -7.81 7.84
C ASN A 195 -10.05 -8.78 7.87
N VAL A 196 -9.84 -10.02 7.47
CA VAL A 196 -10.84 -11.08 7.63
C VAL A 196 -10.52 -11.90 8.86
N TYR A 197 -11.50 -12.07 9.74
CA TYR A 197 -11.34 -12.83 10.98
C TYR A 197 -12.03 -14.18 10.84
N ALA A 198 -11.31 -15.24 11.20
CA ALA A 198 -11.79 -16.61 11.15
C ALA A 198 -11.50 -17.34 12.45
N ASN A 199 -12.42 -18.21 12.86
CA ASN A 199 -12.11 -19.27 13.83
C ASN A 199 -11.80 -20.56 13.06
N GLN A 200 -11.59 -21.65 13.79
CA GLN A 200 -11.34 -22.96 13.18
C GLN A 200 -12.51 -23.49 12.31
N TYR A 201 -13.71 -22.92 12.39
CA TYR A 201 -14.91 -23.39 11.68
C TYR A 201 -15.31 -22.51 10.50
N GLY A 202 -14.90 -21.25 10.47
CA GLY A 202 -15.22 -20.34 9.37
C GLY A 202 -14.94 -18.87 9.65
N ILE A 203 -15.38 -18.04 8.70
CA ILE A 203 -15.28 -16.58 8.77
C ILE A 203 -16.30 -16.06 9.77
N ILE A 204 -15.82 -15.33 10.76
CA ILE A 204 -16.58 -14.76 11.88
C ILE A 204 -16.61 -13.24 11.86
N GLY A 205 -15.84 -12.59 10.98
CA GLY A 205 -15.90 -11.15 10.84
C GLY A 205 -15.01 -10.60 9.75
N VAL A 206 -15.20 -9.31 9.49
CA VAL A 206 -14.38 -8.52 8.58
C VAL A 206 -14.27 -7.10 9.10
N GLU A 207 -13.13 -6.48 8.87
CA GLU A 207 -12.95 -5.04 8.96
C GLU A 207 -12.34 -4.56 7.65
N ALA A 208 -12.90 -3.50 7.06
CA ALA A 208 -12.40 -2.97 5.79
C ALA A 208 -12.41 -1.44 5.79
N MET A 209 -11.34 -0.87 5.23
CA MET A 209 -11.18 0.55 4.95
C MET A 209 -10.41 0.65 3.63
N LEU A 210 -11.07 1.13 2.58
CA LEU A 210 -10.57 1.06 1.21
C LEU A 210 -10.37 2.44 0.61
N LEU A 211 -9.44 2.55 -0.34
CA LEU A 211 -9.20 3.77 -1.09
C LEU A 211 -9.64 3.60 -2.56
N GLU A 212 -10.09 4.71 -3.15
CA GLU A 212 -10.38 4.86 -4.57
C GLU A 212 -9.42 5.90 -5.16
N GLN A 213 -8.80 5.58 -6.29
CA GLN A 213 -7.95 6.51 -7.01
C GLN A 213 -8.82 7.45 -7.86
N GLU A 214 -8.73 8.75 -7.62
CA GLU A 214 -9.46 9.78 -8.39
C GLU A 214 -8.61 10.35 -9.51
N LYS A 215 -7.34 10.63 -9.23
CA LYS A 215 -6.42 11.19 -10.23
C LYS A 215 -4.98 10.74 -10.01
N THR A 216 -4.24 10.56 -11.10
CA THR A 216 -2.77 10.43 -11.08
C THR A 216 -2.17 11.76 -11.52
N SER A 217 -1.17 12.27 -10.78
CA SER A 217 -0.42 13.44 -11.20
C SER A 217 0.30 13.17 -12.54
N GLU A 218 0.24 14.11 -13.48
CA GLU A 218 1.02 14.05 -14.72
C GLU A 218 2.52 14.22 -14.45
N GLN A 219 2.86 15.02 -13.43
CA GLN A 219 4.23 15.20 -13.00
C GLN A 219 4.67 13.98 -12.20
N LYS A 220 5.77 13.36 -12.66
CA LYS A 220 6.52 12.35 -11.91
C LYS A 220 7.76 13.01 -11.30
N LYS A 221 8.07 12.65 -10.06
CA LYS A 221 9.30 13.09 -9.40
C LYS A 221 10.17 11.89 -9.07
N LYS A 222 11.48 12.08 -9.19
CA LYS A 222 12.47 11.09 -8.80
C LYS A 222 12.39 10.83 -7.31
N ILE A 223 12.26 9.56 -6.94
CA ILE A 223 12.25 9.17 -5.53
C ILE A 223 13.68 9.05 -4.95
N ILE A 224 13.79 9.07 -3.63
CA ILE A 224 15.01 8.67 -2.92
C ILE A 224 15.23 7.16 -3.10
N PRO A 225 16.48 6.68 -3.13
CA PRO A 225 16.75 5.24 -3.10
C PRO A 225 16.33 4.59 -1.79
N ALA A 226 16.15 3.28 -1.83
CA ALA A 226 15.95 2.43 -0.66
C ALA A 226 17.06 2.61 0.39
N THR A 227 18.33 2.78 -0.01
CA THR A 227 19.44 3.07 0.91
C THR A 227 19.22 4.34 1.72
N GLU A 228 18.74 5.41 1.09
CA GLU A 228 18.45 6.68 1.77
C GLU A 228 17.22 6.54 2.68
N ALA A 229 16.19 5.79 2.26
CA ALA A 229 15.02 5.52 3.09
C ALA A 229 15.39 4.77 4.38
N LEU A 230 16.26 3.75 4.29
CA LEU A 230 16.77 3.00 5.44
C LEU A 230 17.50 3.92 6.43
N LEU A 231 18.40 4.77 5.92
CA LEU A 231 19.14 5.72 6.75
C LEU A 231 18.22 6.73 7.45
N ARG A 232 17.17 7.22 6.78
CA ARG A 232 16.20 8.16 7.36
C ARG A 232 15.41 7.60 8.54
N ARG A 233 15.22 6.28 8.63
CA ARG A 233 14.49 5.61 9.73
C ARG A 233 15.40 4.91 10.72
N MET A 234 16.71 4.91 10.49
CA MET A 234 17.69 4.21 11.31
C MET A 234 17.58 4.59 12.79
N ASP A 235 17.62 5.88 13.11
CA ASP A 235 17.59 6.37 14.48
C ASP A 235 16.28 5.99 15.21
N GLU A 236 15.15 6.06 14.50
CA GLU A 236 13.83 5.68 15.02
C GLU A 236 13.77 4.17 15.29
N MET A 237 14.27 3.35 14.36
CA MET A 237 14.36 1.90 14.53
C MET A 237 15.23 1.55 15.75
N VAL A 238 16.42 2.15 15.89
CA VAL A 238 17.32 1.90 17.02
C VAL A 238 16.69 2.31 18.34
N TYR A 239 16.01 3.48 18.39
CA TYR A 239 15.33 3.97 19.57
C TYR A 239 14.21 3.02 20.02
N ASP A 240 13.37 2.61 19.06
CA ASP A 240 12.21 1.74 19.30
C ASP A 240 12.57 0.35 19.81
N HIS A 241 13.71 -0.19 19.37
CA HIS A 241 14.19 -1.53 19.74
C HIS A 241 15.23 -1.49 20.87
N ARG A 242 15.53 -0.30 21.42
CA ARG A 242 16.39 -0.11 22.60
C ARG A 242 17.77 -0.78 22.45
N GLY A 243 18.29 -0.78 21.23
CA GLY A 243 19.59 -1.39 20.90
C GLY A 243 19.58 -2.91 20.71
N GLU A 244 18.41 -3.57 20.77
CA GLU A 244 18.26 -4.97 20.32
C GLU A 244 18.51 -5.10 18.81
N GLU A 245 18.78 -6.33 18.37
CA GLU A 245 18.99 -6.61 16.95
C GLU A 245 17.70 -6.40 16.15
N ILE A 246 17.82 -5.74 15.00
CA ILE A 246 16.72 -5.40 14.10
C ILE A 246 16.95 -6.14 12.79
N PHE A 247 15.98 -6.95 12.36
CA PHE A 247 16.05 -7.67 11.10
C PHE A 247 15.02 -7.12 10.11
N ILE A 248 15.49 -6.51 9.03
CA ILE A 248 14.63 -6.00 7.95
C ILE A 248 14.38 -7.14 6.97
N THR A 249 13.12 -7.55 6.87
CA THR A 249 12.68 -8.66 6.03
C THR A 249 12.20 -8.22 4.66
N ASP A 250 11.74 -6.98 4.52
CA ASP A 250 11.29 -6.44 3.24
C ASP A 250 11.49 -4.92 3.15
N ILE A 251 11.74 -4.45 1.93
CA ILE A 251 11.77 -3.03 1.58
C ILE A 251 11.18 -2.83 0.18
N GLU A 252 9.99 -2.25 0.13
CA GLU A 252 9.27 -2.02 -1.12
C GLU A 252 8.79 -0.58 -1.26
N VAL A 253 8.61 -0.13 -2.49
CA VAL A 253 8.02 1.19 -2.79
C VAL A 253 6.56 1.04 -3.17
N GLY A 254 5.74 1.96 -2.72
CA GLY A 254 4.36 2.09 -3.13
C GLY A 254 3.78 3.43 -2.76
N TYR A 255 2.51 3.48 -2.41
CA TYR A 255 1.78 4.71 -2.15
C TYR A 255 1.26 4.69 -0.73
N TYR A 256 1.47 5.77 0.02
CA TYR A 256 0.92 5.92 1.35
C TYR A 256 0.13 7.21 1.42
N PHE A 257 -1.11 7.12 1.87
CA PHE A 257 -1.93 8.27 2.16
C PHE A 257 -1.86 8.56 3.65
N ASN A 258 -1.28 9.66 4.11
CA ASN A 258 -1.26 9.98 5.53
C ASN A 258 -2.45 10.89 5.91
N PRO A 259 -3.47 10.41 6.64
CA PRO A 259 -4.59 11.25 7.05
C PRO A 259 -4.18 12.35 8.06
N GLU A 260 -3.10 12.14 8.81
CA GLU A 260 -2.62 13.12 9.80
C GLU A 260 -2.18 14.44 9.15
N ASP A 261 -1.72 14.41 7.90
CA ASP A 261 -1.29 15.59 7.14
C ASP A 261 -2.45 16.55 6.84
N ILE A 262 -3.70 16.07 6.90
CA ILE A 262 -4.90 16.87 6.57
C ILE A 262 -5.43 17.63 7.80
N ASN A 263 -4.99 17.27 9.02
CA ASN A 263 -5.40 17.91 10.27
C ASN A 263 -6.93 18.04 10.44
N VAL A 264 -7.68 17.03 9.97
CA VAL A 264 -9.12 16.88 10.19
C VAL A 264 -9.43 15.44 10.60
N PRO A 265 -10.51 15.20 11.36
CA PRO A 265 -10.95 13.85 11.67
C PRO A 265 -11.16 13.02 10.40
N VAL A 266 -10.82 11.73 10.44
CA VAL A 266 -10.86 10.84 9.27
C VAL A 266 -12.23 10.85 8.60
N GLU A 267 -13.32 10.92 9.36
CA GLU A 267 -14.70 11.02 8.89
C GLU A 267 -14.96 12.24 7.99
N ASN A 268 -14.17 13.31 8.10
CA ASN A 268 -14.32 14.55 7.32
C ASN A 268 -13.36 14.64 6.12
N ILE A 269 -12.46 13.68 5.93
CA ILE A 269 -11.55 13.64 4.77
C ILE A 269 -12.32 13.27 3.50
N TYR A 270 -12.50 14.22 2.57
CA TYR A 270 -13.12 13.93 1.27
C TYR A 270 -12.13 13.27 0.30
N SER A 271 -10.93 13.81 0.21
CA SER A 271 -9.85 13.33 -0.65
C SER A 271 -8.50 13.75 -0.07
N GLY A 272 -7.43 13.09 -0.47
CA GLY A 272 -6.08 13.42 -0.07
C GLY A 272 -5.04 13.01 -1.11
N THR A 273 -3.78 13.31 -0.82
CA THR A 273 -2.67 12.93 -1.69
C THR A 273 -1.98 11.71 -1.09
N ALA A 274 -1.96 10.60 -1.82
CA ALA A 274 -1.08 9.49 -1.53
C ALA A 274 0.28 9.74 -2.20
N PHE A 275 1.33 9.77 -1.39
CA PHE A 275 2.69 10.02 -1.86
C PHE A 275 3.44 8.70 -2.08
N PRO A 276 4.31 8.64 -3.10
CA PRO A 276 5.29 7.58 -3.21
C PRO A 276 6.04 7.42 -1.88
N THR A 277 6.08 6.21 -1.35
CA THR A 277 6.55 5.92 0.00
C THR A 277 7.28 4.58 0.01
N TRP A 278 8.43 4.53 0.68
CA TRP A 278 9.10 3.28 1.02
C TRP A 278 8.48 2.67 2.26
N ARG A 279 8.18 1.38 2.20
CA ARG A 279 7.71 0.55 3.31
C ARG A 279 8.83 -0.40 3.71
N ILE A 280 9.28 -0.28 4.95
CA ILE A 280 10.33 -1.09 5.55
C ILE A 280 9.67 -2.02 6.56
N THR A 281 9.73 -3.33 6.33
CA THR A 281 9.11 -4.34 7.17
C THR A 281 10.17 -5.07 7.98
N LEU A 282 9.95 -5.19 9.29
CA LEU A 282 10.81 -5.94 10.19
C LEU A 282 10.31 -7.38 10.38
N ASP A 283 11.18 -8.26 10.88
CA ASP A 283 10.86 -9.65 11.22
C ASP A 283 9.77 -9.79 12.30
N ASN A 284 9.69 -8.83 13.22
CA ASN A 284 8.66 -8.75 14.24
C ASN A 284 7.31 -8.20 13.72
N GLY A 285 7.19 -7.89 12.43
CA GLY A 285 5.99 -7.37 11.79
C GLY A 285 5.80 -5.85 11.92
N ARG A 286 6.70 -5.13 12.61
CA ARG A 286 6.67 -3.66 12.64
C ARG A 286 7.01 -3.10 11.26
N ILE A 287 6.32 -2.04 10.89
CA ILE A 287 6.49 -1.37 9.59
C ILE A 287 6.88 0.10 9.81
N TYR A 288 7.85 0.57 9.04
CA TYR A 288 8.22 1.99 8.95
C TYR A 288 7.94 2.52 7.54
N TYR A 289 7.35 3.71 7.46
CA TYR A 289 7.05 4.39 6.21
C TYR A 289 7.97 5.59 6.00
N VAL A 290 8.51 5.76 4.80
CA VAL A 290 9.36 6.91 4.43
C VAL A 290 8.83 7.53 3.15
N GLU A 291 8.32 8.75 3.21
CA GLU A 291 7.95 9.49 2.00
C GLU A 291 9.17 9.56 1.07
N ALA A 292 8.95 9.13 -0.17
CA ALA A 292 10.02 8.85 -1.10
C ALA A 292 10.43 10.07 -1.92
N TYR A 293 9.73 11.20 -1.85
CA TYR A 293 10.18 12.42 -2.51
C TYR A 293 11.38 13.05 -1.80
N LYS A 294 12.30 13.60 -2.61
CA LYS A 294 13.41 14.41 -2.11
C LYS A 294 12.85 15.74 -1.62
N ASN A 295 12.90 15.96 -0.30
CA ASN A 295 12.76 17.28 0.31
C ASN A 295 14.01 18.11 0.06
#